data_AF-A0A7C1SUJ0-F1
#
_entry.id   AF-A0A7C1SUJ0-F1
#
_cell.length_a   1.000
_cell.length_b   1.000
_cell.length_c   1.000
_cell.angle_alpha   90.00
_cell.angle_beta   90.00
_cell.angle_gamma   90.00
#
_symmetry.space_group_name_H-M   'P 1'
#
loop_
_entity.id
_entity.type
_entity.pdbx_description
1 polymer ?
#
loop_
_entity_poly.entity_id
_entity_poly.type
_entity_poly.pdbx_seq_one_letter_code
_entity_poly.pdbx_strand_id
1 'polypeptide(L)'
;MKPSGIGEVLAQRANRRAIFPLITLLILSCAGRSVKENRIPEIIPENPSEKTLYIITEANLTPPLGADTRYSAKVREALAAKDQHRTQYYLIQLLAEETEPHIRLEASLLLADIYYLKRRYEDAFALYTRVLPLLDGYLTVPEEDYNKAILRLAEISLFNRKDEELAQEYYSKLNSNALADIYNERSKYLERKLLLKEISPALLGLSDNNISAIEVDGDDLWIGTWNGGLARYSLSNKKARVFRTGGKSLTPNSVRSIEITPDRVWVGSYQKLSVYSKVDSSWKIIPEFSGANSTRIETIKAIDDTLYIGTLGRGLWRLKNNSWERLNTGPLPGDFINCLENIGSLLYIGTMNLGVVSLDIEAIETGFFSAFDRINPGVEARNITMLLAQGMDTLWIGTYGRGLYRWQEKSNQIVHYSKSFGQIADDWVLSGVKTARALYFGTFGGGISFIFLNSSKWQRIGLNQGLPSLDISVLTYLPAPAGSLFAGTLGGGVVELNEALLNEN
;
A
#
# COMPACT_ATOMS: atom_id res chain seq x y z
N MET A 1 -24.78 -62.64 -10.78
CA MET A 1 -26.14 -62.08 -10.83
C MET A 1 -26.07 -60.79 -11.63
N LYS A 2 -26.78 -60.73 -12.77
CA LYS A 2 -26.95 -59.54 -13.65
C LYS A 2 -28.28 -58.84 -13.28
N PRO A 3 -28.67 -57.67 -13.86
CA PRO A 3 -27.99 -56.71 -14.77
C PRO A 3 -28.12 -55.25 -14.20
N SER A 4 -27.85 -54.10 -14.84
CA SER A 4 -28.07 -53.55 -16.21
C SER A 4 -27.48 -52.11 -16.23
N GLY A 5 -27.03 -51.46 -17.30
CA GLY A 5 -26.92 -51.67 -18.75
C GLY A 5 -26.04 -50.52 -19.30
N ILE A 6 -25.14 -50.76 -20.28
CA ILE A 6 -25.33 -50.51 -21.74
C ILE A 6 -25.65 -49.02 -22.02
N GLY A 7 -24.89 -48.23 -22.78
CA GLY A 7 -23.68 -48.43 -23.62
C GLY A 7 -22.91 -47.09 -23.72
N GLU A 8 -21.58 -47.07 -23.87
CA GLU A 8 -20.81 -47.26 -25.13
C GLU A 8 -21.32 -46.34 -26.27
N VAL A 9 -20.52 -45.55 -27.00
CA VAL A 9 -19.08 -45.59 -27.32
C VAL A 9 -18.75 -44.27 -28.06
N LEU A 10 -17.71 -43.52 -27.63
CA LEU A 10 -16.46 -43.20 -28.35
C LEU A 10 -16.64 -42.83 -29.84
N ALA A 11 -16.22 -41.65 -30.31
CA ALA A 11 -14.87 -41.29 -30.74
C ALA A 11 -15.07 -40.05 -31.67
N GLN A 12 -14.17 -39.10 -31.97
CA GLN A 12 -12.73 -39.12 -32.11
C GLN A 12 -12.25 -37.66 -32.34
N ARG A 13 -11.13 -37.30 -31.70
CA ARG A 13 -9.99 -36.49 -32.18
C ARG A 13 -10.19 -35.28 -33.14
N ALA A 14 -9.72 -34.14 -32.62
CA ALA A 14 -8.61 -33.31 -33.14
C ALA A 14 -8.87 -32.02 -33.96
N ASN A 15 -8.17 -30.99 -33.47
CA ASN A 15 -7.46 -29.90 -34.17
C ASN A 15 -8.15 -28.55 -34.47
N ARG A 16 -7.67 -27.53 -33.74
CA ARG A 16 -7.17 -26.21 -34.17
C ARG A 16 -7.96 -25.44 -35.25
N ARG A 17 -8.54 -24.28 -34.87
CA ARG A 17 -8.01 -22.92 -35.15
C ARG A 17 -8.95 -21.85 -34.55
N ALA A 18 -8.32 -20.72 -34.21
CA ALA A 18 -8.88 -19.52 -33.62
C ALA A 18 -10.04 -18.89 -34.42
N ILE A 19 -10.85 -18.06 -33.74
CA ILE A 19 -11.28 -16.70 -34.13
C ILE A 19 -12.26 -16.19 -33.04
N PHE A 20 -11.93 -15.05 -32.42
CA PHE A 20 -12.82 -14.21 -31.61
C PHE A 20 -13.93 -13.62 -32.50
N PRO A 21 -15.12 -13.27 -31.98
CA PRO A 21 -15.32 -11.83 -31.72
C PRO A 21 -16.22 -11.49 -30.52
N LEU A 22 -16.09 -10.21 -30.11
CA LEU A 22 -17.03 -9.39 -29.33
C LEU A 22 -18.51 -9.73 -29.57
N ILE A 23 -19.34 -9.62 -28.53
CA ILE A 23 -20.62 -8.88 -28.54
C ILE A 23 -21.02 -8.51 -27.11
N THR A 24 -21.21 -7.20 -26.92
CA THR A 24 -21.97 -6.55 -25.84
C THR A 24 -23.44 -6.48 -26.27
N LEU A 25 -24.40 -6.87 -25.42
CA LEU A 25 -25.57 -6.08 -25.00
C LEU A 25 -26.69 -6.94 -24.35
N LEU A 26 -27.33 -6.30 -23.36
CA LEU A 26 -28.74 -6.39 -22.98
C LEU A 26 -29.24 -7.58 -22.12
N ILE A 27 -29.23 -7.35 -20.81
CA ILE A 27 -30.48 -7.41 -20.02
C ILE A 27 -30.59 -6.12 -19.17
N LEU A 28 -31.28 -5.13 -19.72
CA LEU A 28 -32.14 -4.17 -18.99
C LEU A 28 -33.55 -4.59 -19.43
N SER A 29 -34.55 -4.81 -18.59
CA SER A 29 -35.05 -3.93 -17.55
C SER A 29 -36.18 -4.65 -16.81
N CYS A 30 -36.27 -4.45 -15.50
CA CYS A 30 -37.53 -4.16 -14.84
C CYS A 30 -37.24 -3.64 -13.42
N ALA A 31 -37.44 -2.32 -13.30
CA ALA A 31 -37.88 -1.59 -12.13
C ALA A 31 -37.10 -1.74 -10.81
N GLY A 32 -36.18 -0.80 -10.62
CA GLY A 32 -36.37 0.20 -9.56
C GLY A 32 -36.19 -0.29 -8.12
N ARG A 33 -34.94 -0.34 -7.67
CA ARG A 33 -34.54 0.06 -6.32
C ARG A 33 -33.06 0.41 -6.33
N SER A 34 -32.75 1.62 -5.85
CA SER A 34 -31.39 2.10 -5.63
C SER A 34 -30.56 1.05 -4.90
N VAL A 35 -29.49 0.58 -5.53
CA VAL A 35 -28.40 -0.11 -4.82
C VAL A 35 -27.71 0.98 -4.02
N LYS A 36 -28.10 1.09 -2.75
CA LYS A 36 -27.38 1.89 -1.77
C LYS A 36 -25.96 1.34 -1.70
N GLU A 37 -25.02 2.28 -1.68
CA GLU A 37 -23.63 2.14 -1.27
C GLU A 37 -23.41 0.95 -0.33
N ASN A 38 -22.47 0.07 -0.69
CA ASN A 38 -21.83 -0.83 0.27
C ASN A 38 -21.08 0.04 1.29
N ARG A 39 -21.80 0.58 2.27
CA ARG A 39 -21.23 1.14 3.48
C ARG A 39 -20.68 -0.04 4.29
N ILE A 40 -19.35 -0.14 4.32
CA ILE A 40 -18.66 -0.79 5.45
C ILE A 40 -19.25 -0.14 6.71
N PRO A 41 -19.73 -0.91 7.70
CA PRO A 41 -20.36 -0.32 8.86
C PRO A 41 -19.36 0.63 9.53
N GLU A 42 -19.73 1.91 9.68
CA GLU A 42 -19.09 2.79 10.64
C GLU A 42 -19.20 2.11 12.00
N ILE A 43 -18.08 1.57 12.49
CA ILE A 43 -17.93 1.12 13.88
C ILE A 43 -17.68 2.36 14.76
N ILE A 44 -18.36 3.46 14.46
CA ILE A 44 -18.69 4.50 15.41
C ILE A 44 -20.21 4.40 15.51
N PRO A 45 -20.78 3.85 16.59
CA PRO A 45 -22.22 3.66 16.65
C PRO A 45 -22.93 5.02 16.56
N GLU A 46 -23.63 5.24 15.43
CA GLU A 46 -24.55 6.37 15.21
C GLU A 46 -25.77 6.33 16.14
N ASN A 47 -25.96 5.28 16.94
CA ASN A 47 -27.07 5.16 17.88
C ASN A 47 -26.64 4.59 19.26
N PRO A 48 -26.62 5.40 20.35
CA PRO A 48 -25.97 5.02 21.61
C PRO A 48 -26.84 4.30 22.65
N SER A 49 -28.09 3.92 22.40
CA SER A 49 -28.96 3.44 23.49
C SER A 49 -28.92 1.92 23.72
N GLU A 50 -28.78 1.09 22.69
CA GLU A 50 -28.83 -0.38 22.86
C GLU A 50 -27.45 -1.06 22.74
N LYS A 51 -26.52 -0.54 21.92
CA LYS A 51 -25.15 -1.08 21.83
C LYS A 51 -24.21 -0.58 22.92
N THR A 52 -24.45 0.60 23.50
CA THR A 52 -23.72 1.05 24.70
C THR A 52 -24.07 0.18 25.90
N LEU A 53 -25.27 -0.41 25.93
CA LEU A 53 -25.70 -1.39 26.93
C LEU A 53 -24.94 -2.72 26.81
N TYR A 54 -24.50 -3.07 25.59
CA TYR A 54 -23.72 -4.28 25.31
C TYR A 54 -22.25 -4.18 25.80
N ILE A 55 -21.72 -2.96 25.91
CA ILE A 55 -20.37 -2.72 26.47
C ILE A 55 -20.37 -2.84 28.01
N ILE A 56 -21.53 -2.65 28.66
CA ILE A 56 -21.67 -2.79 30.11
C ILE A 56 -21.79 -4.26 30.53
N THR A 57 -22.17 -5.17 29.62
CA THR A 57 -22.37 -6.59 29.95
C THR A 57 -21.10 -7.44 29.96
N GLU A 58 -20.04 -7.04 29.27
CA GLU A 58 -18.74 -7.76 29.25
C GLU A 58 -17.52 -6.86 29.48
N ALA A 59 -17.72 -5.60 29.88
CA ALA A 59 -16.65 -4.91 30.58
C ALA A 59 -16.48 -5.63 31.92
N ASN A 60 -15.64 -6.66 31.94
CA ASN A 60 -14.83 -7.04 33.09
C ASN A 60 -14.06 -5.78 33.53
N LEU A 61 -14.77 -4.78 34.07
CA LEU A 61 -14.21 -3.70 34.85
C LEU A 61 -13.70 -4.42 36.09
N THR A 62 -12.47 -4.92 35.98
CA THR A 62 -11.74 -5.74 36.93
C THR A 62 -11.89 -5.11 38.32
N PRO A 63 -12.58 -5.74 39.29
CA PRO A 63 -12.35 -5.41 40.68
C PRO A 63 -11.23 -6.33 41.17
N PRO A 64 -10.20 -5.78 41.82
CA PRO A 64 -10.11 -6.12 43.23
C PRO A 64 -9.56 -4.94 44.06
N LEU A 65 -10.41 -3.95 44.37
CA LEU A 65 -10.12 -2.92 45.36
C LEU A 65 -9.83 -3.59 46.73
N GLY A 66 -8.56 -3.91 46.97
CA GLY A 66 -8.04 -4.90 47.94
C GLY A 66 -8.17 -4.59 49.43
N ALA A 67 -9.09 -3.70 49.81
CA ALA A 67 -9.44 -3.42 51.20
C ALA A 67 -10.94 -3.05 51.33
N ASP A 68 -11.57 -3.32 52.47
CA ASP A 68 -12.92 -2.86 52.82
C ASP A 68 -12.89 -1.41 53.35
N THR A 69 -12.39 -0.48 52.54
CA THR A 69 -12.58 0.95 52.82
C THR A 69 -14.03 1.34 52.54
N ARG A 70 -14.53 2.39 53.22
CA ARG A 70 -15.92 2.85 53.08
C ARG A 70 -16.34 3.07 51.63
N TYR A 71 -15.45 3.60 50.79
CA TYR A 71 -15.77 3.90 49.40
C TYR A 71 -15.46 2.76 48.43
N SER A 72 -14.47 1.91 48.70
CA SER A 72 -14.24 0.72 47.84
C SER A 72 -15.43 -0.25 47.89
N ALA A 73 -16.02 -0.45 49.07
CA ALA A 73 -17.25 -1.24 49.21
C ALA A 73 -18.42 -0.64 48.42
N LYS A 74 -18.60 0.69 48.48
CA LYS A 74 -19.64 1.41 47.73
C LYS A 74 -19.41 1.41 46.22
N VAL A 75 -18.15 1.43 45.77
CA VAL A 75 -17.81 1.24 44.35
C VAL A 75 -18.21 -0.16 43.91
N ARG A 76 -17.87 -1.21 44.69
CA ARG A 76 -18.29 -2.59 44.39
C ARG A 76 -19.81 -2.74 44.31
N GLU A 77 -20.53 -2.16 45.26
CA GLU A 77 -22.00 -2.17 45.28
C GLU A 77 -22.59 -1.46 44.04
N ALA A 78 -22.06 -0.28 43.71
CA ALA A 78 -22.52 0.47 42.54
C ALA A 78 -22.22 -0.22 41.21
N LEU A 79 -21.05 -0.88 41.10
CA LEU A 79 -20.69 -1.72 39.96
C LEU A 79 -21.62 -2.93 39.82
N ALA A 80 -21.89 -3.64 40.93
CA ALA A 80 -22.82 -4.76 40.96
C ALA A 80 -24.25 -4.35 40.56
N ALA A 81 -24.67 -3.14 40.96
CA ALA A 81 -25.93 -2.53 40.55
C ALA A 81 -25.91 -1.95 39.12
N LYS A 82 -24.77 -1.99 38.42
CA LYS A 82 -24.56 -1.40 37.09
C LYS A 82 -24.88 0.10 37.03
N ASP A 83 -24.75 0.81 38.15
CA ASP A 83 -25.00 2.25 38.25
C ASP A 83 -23.71 3.04 38.01
N GLN A 84 -23.52 3.48 36.76
CA GLN A 84 -22.34 4.25 36.36
C GLN A 84 -22.22 5.61 37.06
N HIS A 85 -23.33 6.25 37.43
CA HIS A 85 -23.30 7.55 38.09
C HIS A 85 -22.82 7.42 39.54
N ARG A 86 -23.36 6.43 40.27
CA ARG A 86 -22.91 6.12 41.63
C ARG A 86 -21.48 5.60 41.64
N THR A 87 -21.12 4.74 40.69
CA THR A 87 -19.75 4.22 40.56
C THR A 87 -18.76 5.37 40.38
N GLN A 88 -19.01 6.27 39.43
CA GLN A 88 -18.17 7.44 39.22
C GLN A 88 -18.06 8.32 40.47
N TYR A 89 -19.19 8.61 41.12
CA TYR A 89 -19.20 9.41 42.34
C TYR A 89 -18.33 8.78 43.43
N TYR A 90 -18.51 7.50 43.72
CA TYR A 90 -17.75 6.81 44.76
C TYR A 90 -16.27 6.60 44.40
N LEU A 91 -15.92 6.47 43.13
CA LEU A 91 -14.51 6.45 42.69
C LEU A 91 -13.81 7.78 42.96
N ILE A 92 -14.48 8.90 42.70
CA ILE A 92 -13.92 10.22 42.99
C ILE A 92 -13.70 10.38 44.50
N GLN A 93 -14.65 9.94 45.33
CA GLN A 93 -14.48 9.96 46.79
C GLN A 93 -13.36 9.03 47.25
N LEU A 94 -13.27 7.82 46.69
CA LEU A 94 -12.19 6.88 46.98
C LEU A 94 -10.83 7.48 46.65
N LEU A 95 -10.66 8.08 45.47
CA LEU A 95 -9.41 8.73 45.04
C LEU A 95 -9.02 9.95 45.88
N ALA A 96 -9.98 10.56 46.61
CA ALA A 96 -9.71 11.69 47.48
C ALA A 96 -9.17 11.25 48.86
N GLU A 97 -9.60 10.09 49.36
CA GLU A 97 -9.25 9.61 50.71
C GLU A 97 -8.19 8.51 50.71
N GLU A 98 -8.13 7.71 49.65
CA GLU A 98 -7.26 6.54 49.57
C GLU A 98 -5.79 6.95 49.45
N THR A 99 -4.93 6.30 50.22
CA THR A 99 -3.47 6.54 50.18
C THR A 99 -2.71 5.37 49.59
N GLU A 100 -3.32 4.18 49.56
CA GLU A 100 -2.73 2.97 49.01
C GLU A 100 -2.53 3.10 47.48
N PRO A 101 -1.28 3.08 46.98
CA PRO A 101 -1.01 3.35 45.56
C PRO A 101 -1.70 2.37 44.60
N HIS A 102 -1.80 1.09 44.97
CA HIS A 102 -2.42 0.06 44.15
C HIS A 102 -3.95 0.29 44.00
N ILE A 103 -4.65 0.60 45.09
CA ILE A 103 -6.09 0.92 45.05
C ILE A 103 -6.34 2.21 44.26
N ARG A 104 -5.48 3.22 44.43
CA ARG A 104 -5.58 4.47 43.66
C ARG A 104 -5.37 4.23 42.17
N LEU A 105 -4.47 3.32 41.80
CA LEU A 105 -4.19 2.97 40.41
C LEU A 105 -5.41 2.30 39.76
N GLU A 106 -5.95 1.26 40.39
CA GLU A 106 -7.15 0.55 39.94
C GLU A 106 -8.37 1.49 39.83
N ALA A 107 -8.60 2.30 40.86
CA ALA A 107 -9.70 3.27 40.86
C ALA A 107 -9.53 4.33 39.76
N SER A 108 -8.30 4.74 39.46
CA SER A 108 -8.01 5.69 38.38
C SER A 108 -8.25 5.09 37.00
N LEU A 109 -7.85 3.83 36.78
CA LEU A 109 -8.12 3.10 35.55
C LEU A 109 -9.62 2.94 35.31
N LEU A 110 -10.35 2.49 36.33
CA LEU A 110 -11.79 2.33 36.26
C LEU A 110 -12.51 3.66 35.99
N LEU A 111 -12.05 4.76 36.60
CA LEU A 111 -12.59 6.09 36.33
C LEU A 111 -12.29 6.55 34.89
N ALA A 112 -11.10 6.26 34.37
CA ALA A 112 -10.72 6.57 32.99
C ALA A 112 -11.60 5.81 31.98
N ASP A 113 -11.89 4.53 32.22
CA ASP A 113 -12.82 3.73 31.42
C ASP A 113 -14.24 4.34 31.43
N ILE A 114 -14.74 4.75 32.59
CA ILE A 114 -16.06 5.40 32.69
C ILE A 114 -16.08 6.71 31.89
N TYR A 115 -15.02 7.52 31.96
CA TYR A 115 -14.93 8.74 31.16
C TYR A 115 -14.89 8.46 29.67
N TYR A 116 -14.13 7.45 29.23
CA TYR A 116 -14.10 7.02 27.84
C TYR A 116 -15.50 6.61 27.36
N LEU A 117 -16.21 5.76 28.12
CA LEU A 117 -17.56 5.29 27.78
C LEU A 117 -18.59 6.44 27.73
N LYS A 118 -18.43 7.45 28.59
CA LYS A 118 -19.24 8.68 28.59
C LYS A 118 -18.81 9.71 27.55
N ARG A 119 -17.87 9.37 26.65
CA ARG A 119 -17.31 10.27 25.62
C ARG A 119 -16.63 11.51 26.18
N ARG A 120 -16.18 11.45 27.45
CA ARG A 120 -15.34 12.47 28.10
C ARG A 120 -13.87 12.15 27.79
N TYR A 121 -13.50 12.22 26.51
CA TYR A 121 -12.23 11.69 26.03
C TYR A 121 -11.01 12.43 26.58
N GLU A 122 -11.08 13.74 26.78
CA GLU A 122 -9.97 14.51 27.37
C GLU A 122 -9.73 14.14 28.84
N ASP A 123 -10.80 13.92 29.61
CA ASP A 123 -10.68 13.48 30.99
C ASP A 123 -10.14 12.05 31.08
N ALA A 124 -10.59 11.16 30.19
CA ALA A 124 -10.07 9.80 30.08
C ALA A 124 -8.58 9.80 29.69
N PHE A 125 -8.20 10.60 28.69
CA PHE A 125 -6.83 10.74 28.21
C PHE A 125 -5.91 11.23 29.33
N ALA A 126 -6.30 12.29 30.05
CA ALA A 126 -5.54 12.82 31.18
C ALA A 126 -5.33 11.79 32.31
N LEU A 127 -6.35 10.96 32.60
CA LEU A 127 -6.20 9.89 33.58
C LEU A 127 -5.31 8.76 33.06
N TYR A 128 -5.53 8.26 31.84
CA TYR A 128 -4.71 7.19 31.25
C TYR A 128 -3.23 7.57 31.19
N THR A 129 -2.92 8.77 30.68
CA THR A 129 -1.53 9.27 30.63
C THR A 129 -0.89 9.42 32.01
N ARG A 130 -1.66 9.77 33.03
CA ARG A 130 -1.17 9.86 34.40
C ARG A 130 -0.86 8.50 35.01
N VAL A 131 -1.66 7.47 34.71
CA VAL A 131 -1.50 6.13 35.29
C VAL A 131 -0.52 5.26 34.52
N LEU A 132 -0.33 5.49 33.21
CA LEU A 132 0.49 4.62 32.36
C LEU A 132 1.93 4.41 32.87
N PRO A 133 2.68 5.44 33.32
CA PRO A 133 4.02 5.25 33.87
C PRO A 133 4.03 4.46 35.19
N LEU A 134 2.91 4.47 35.93
CA LEU A 134 2.78 3.71 37.18
C LEU A 134 2.55 2.22 36.91
N LEU A 135 1.84 1.89 35.83
CA LEU A 135 1.60 0.50 35.42
C LEU A 135 2.91 -0.19 35.01
N ASP A 136 3.77 0.51 34.30
CA ASP A 136 5.08 0.00 33.84
C ASP A 136 6.03 -0.34 35.01
N GLY A 137 5.88 0.35 36.15
CA GLY A 137 6.70 0.15 37.35
C GLY A 137 6.17 -0.87 38.36
N TYR A 138 4.92 -1.34 38.23
CA TYR A 138 4.31 -2.28 39.17
C TYR A 138 4.33 -3.70 38.60
N LEU A 139 5.15 -4.58 39.19
CA LEU A 139 5.25 -6.01 38.85
C LEU A 139 3.93 -6.80 38.99
N THR A 140 2.90 -6.21 39.62
CA THR A 140 1.67 -6.91 40.03
C THR A 140 0.42 -6.52 39.24
N VAL A 141 0.49 -5.54 38.34
CA VAL A 141 -0.70 -5.16 37.55
C VAL A 141 -0.81 -6.06 36.32
N PRO A 142 -2.00 -6.58 35.96
CA PRO A 142 -2.17 -7.42 34.78
C PRO A 142 -1.68 -6.71 33.51
N GLU A 143 -0.87 -7.41 32.71
CA GLU A 143 -0.37 -6.94 31.40
C GLU A 143 -1.52 -6.46 30.49
N GLU A 144 -2.71 -7.03 30.66
CA GLU A 144 -3.93 -6.63 29.96
C GLU A 144 -4.35 -5.17 30.22
N ASP A 145 -4.30 -4.69 31.47
CA ASP A 145 -4.73 -3.33 31.83
C ASP A 145 -3.81 -2.26 31.22
N TYR A 146 -2.51 -2.55 31.18
CA TYR A 146 -1.51 -1.72 30.51
C TYR A 146 -1.81 -1.60 29.01
N ASN A 147 -2.00 -2.74 28.33
CA ASN A 147 -2.28 -2.77 26.90
C ASN A 147 -3.63 -2.15 26.55
N LYS A 148 -4.64 -2.33 27.41
CA LYS A 148 -5.94 -1.68 27.27
C LYS A 148 -5.80 -0.15 27.37
N ALA A 149 -5.06 0.36 28.36
CA ALA A 149 -4.82 1.80 28.50
C ALA A 149 -4.10 2.39 27.28
N ILE A 150 -3.08 1.70 26.76
CA ILE A 150 -2.40 2.08 25.51
C ILE A 150 -3.37 2.11 24.33
N LEU A 151 -4.18 1.06 24.16
CA LEU A 151 -5.15 1.01 23.08
C LEU A 151 -6.13 2.19 23.16
N ARG A 152 -6.62 2.54 24.35
CA ARG A 152 -7.50 3.70 24.55
C ARG A 152 -6.81 5.03 24.25
N LEU A 153 -5.56 5.20 24.67
CA LEU A 153 -4.78 6.39 24.35
C LEU A 153 -4.60 6.55 22.85
N ALA A 154 -4.25 5.46 22.16
CA ALA A 154 -4.11 5.46 20.70
C ALA A 154 -5.44 5.76 19.99
N GLU A 155 -6.57 5.18 20.43
CA GLU A 155 -7.91 5.49 19.91
C GLU A 155 -8.28 6.98 20.12
N ILE A 156 -8.07 7.52 21.32
CA ILE A 156 -8.40 8.92 21.63
C ILE A 156 -7.52 9.86 20.80
N SER A 157 -6.22 9.58 20.70
CA SER A 157 -5.28 10.36 19.89
C SER A 157 -5.74 10.42 18.43
N LEU A 158 -6.08 9.27 17.83
CA LEU A 158 -6.48 9.23 16.43
C LEU A 158 -7.84 9.90 16.18
N PHE A 159 -8.88 9.50 16.91
CA PHE A 159 -10.26 9.85 16.55
C PHE A 159 -10.73 11.18 17.16
N ASN A 160 -10.34 11.46 18.41
CA ASN A 160 -10.77 12.67 19.11
C ASN A 160 -9.78 13.82 18.90
N ARG A 161 -8.49 13.57 19.13
CA ARG A 161 -7.45 14.61 19.03
C ARG A 161 -6.99 14.86 17.58
N LYS A 162 -7.25 13.92 16.67
CA LYS A 162 -6.80 13.95 15.27
C LYS A 162 -5.27 14.05 15.16
N ASP A 163 -4.59 13.40 16.10
CA ASP A 163 -3.14 13.37 16.24
C ASP A 163 -2.64 11.97 15.85
N GLU A 164 -2.31 11.82 14.56
CA GLU A 164 -1.87 10.55 13.97
C GLU A 164 -0.52 10.11 14.54
N GLU A 165 0.41 11.04 14.75
CA GLU A 165 1.76 10.76 15.26
C GLU A 165 1.69 10.23 16.69
N LEU A 166 0.92 10.90 17.56
CA LEU A 166 0.71 10.45 18.92
C LEU A 166 -0.05 9.12 18.99
N ALA A 167 -1.01 8.89 18.08
CA ALA A 167 -1.70 7.61 18.00
C ALA A 167 -0.74 6.47 17.63
N GLN A 168 0.17 6.70 16.68
CA GLN A 168 1.20 5.75 16.29
C GLN A 168 2.19 5.50 17.43
N GLU A 169 2.61 6.54 18.16
CA GLU A 169 3.50 6.41 19.31
C GLU A 169 2.91 5.46 20.36
N TYR A 170 1.63 5.64 20.74
CA TYR A 170 0.97 4.74 21.66
C TYR A 170 0.79 3.34 21.06
N TYR A 171 0.29 3.24 19.82
CA TYR A 171 0.04 1.94 19.20
C TYR A 171 1.32 1.10 19.06
N SER A 172 2.48 1.72 18.82
CA SER A 172 3.77 1.02 18.74
C SER A 172 4.18 0.30 20.05
N LYS A 173 3.64 0.73 21.19
CA LYS A 173 3.88 0.14 22.52
C LYS A 173 2.88 -0.99 22.85
N LEU A 174 1.88 -1.22 22.01
CA LEU A 174 0.81 -2.18 22.25
C LEU A 174 1.27 -3.62 21.97
N ASN A 175 1.20 -4.49 22.97
CA ASN A 175 1.20 -5.93 22.80
C ASN A 175 -0.23 -6.44 22.62
N SER A 176 -0.68 -6.60 21.36
CA SER A 176 -2.04 -7.04 21.06
C SER A 176 -2.35 -8.47 21.54
N ASN A 177 -1.33 -9.34 21.70
CA ASN A 177 -1.54 -10.71 22.20
C ASN A 177 -1.90 -10.76 23.69
N ALA A 178 -1.65 -9.67 24.43
CA ALA A 178 -1.99 -9.54 25.84
C ALA A 178 -3.41 -8.99 26.08
N LEU A 179 -4.16 -8.70 25.01
CA LEU A 179 -5.54 -8.21 25.09
C LEU A 179 -6.54 -9.37 25.07
N ALA A 180 -7.62 -9.27 25.86
CA ALA A 180 -8.77 -10.14 25.68
C ALA A 180 -9.41 -9.99 24.28
N ASP A 181 -10.06 -11.06 23.81
CA ASP A 181 -10.65 -11.15 22.48
C ASP A 181 -11.61 -10.01 22.13
N ILE A 182 -12.33 -9.48 23.12
CA ILE A 182 -13.24 -8.34 22.97
C ILE A 182 -12.53 -7.06 22.49
N TYR A 183 -11.22 -6.92 22.74
CA TYR A 183 -10.40 -5.78 22.32
C TYR A 183 -9.62 -6.05 21.03
N ASN A 184 -9.47 -7.31 20.62
CA ASN A 184 -8.70 -7.68 19.43
C ASN A 184 -9.25 -7.06 18.15
N GLU A 185 -10.57 -7.02 17.96
CA GLU A 185 -11.18 -6.40 16.78
C GLU A 185 -10.99 -4.87 16.74
N ARG A 186 -10.97 -4.21 17.91
CA ARG A 186 -10.67 -2.77 18.00
C ARG A 186 -9.21 -2.48 17.70
N SER A 187 -8.30 -3.28 18.25
CA SER A 187 -6.87 -3.16 17.98
C SER A 187 -6.59 -3.32 16.48
N LYS A 188 -7.15 -4.36 15.83
CA LYS A 188 -7.03 -4.55 14.38
C LYS A 188 -7.63 -3.41 13.57
N TYR A 189 -8.78 -2.87 14.00
CA TYR A 189 -9.38 -1.72 13.32
C TYR A 189 -8.46 -0.50 13.38
N LEU A 190 -7.87 -0.22 14.54
CA LEU A 190 -6.94 0.86 14.73
C LEU A 190 -5.65 0.64 13.93
N GLU A 191 -5.11 -0.58 13.93
CA GLU A 191 -3.96 -1.00 13.11
C GLU A 191 -4.17 -0.62 11.65
N ARG A 192 -5.31 -1.02 11.06
CA ARG A 192 -5.64 -0.73 9.65
C ARG A 192 -5.64 0.76 9.36
N LYS A 193 -6.17 1.57 10.29
CA LYS A 193 -6.26 3.03 10.13
C LYS A 193 -4.93 3.74 10.28
N LEU A 194 -4.00 3.19 11.06
CA LEU A 194 -2.66 3.74 11.25
C LEU A 194 -1.67 3.23 10.20
N LEU A 195 -1.84 1.99 9.74
CA LEU A 195 -0.99 1.34 8.74
C LEU A 195 -1.21 1.92 7.35
N LEU A 196 -2.48 2.08 6.94
CA LEU A 196 -2.85 2.49 5.60
C LEU A 196 -3.69 3.76 5.62
N LYS A 197 -3.26 4.73 4.83
CA LYS A 197 -3.95 6.00 4.65
C LYS A 197 -4.31 6.18 3.19
N GLU A 198 -5.62 6.18 2.93
CA GLU A 198 -6.15 6.40 1.59
C GLU A 198 -6.02 7.87 1.19
N ILE A 199 -5.41 8.12 0.04
CA ILE A 199 -5.41 9.41 -0.65
C ILE A 199 -6.46 9.30 -1.76
N SER A 200 -7.70 9.68 -1.42
CA SER A 200 -8.85 9.42 -2.29
C SER A 200 -8.74 10.13 -3.64
N PRO A 201 -9.27 9.56 -4.74
CA PRO A 201 -9.31 10.21 -6.04
C PRO A 201 -10.00 11.59 -6.02
N ALA A 202 -11.02 11.74 -5.16
CA ALA A 202 -11.72 13.01 -4.95
C ALA A 202 -10.78 14.09 -4.36
N LEU A 203 -9.94 13.73 -3.38
CA LEU A 203 -8.92 14.63 -2.84
C LEU A 203 -7.90 15.03 -3.90
N LEU A 204 -7.54 14.09 -4.78
CA LEU A 204 -6.63 14.33 -5.90
C LEU A 204 -7.26 15.18 -7.02
N GLY A 205 -8.59 15.32 -7.03
CA GLY A 205 -9.32 15.91 -8.14
C GLY A 205 -9.29 15.05 -9.42
N LEU A 206 -8.90 13.79 -9.33
CA LEU A 206 -8.87 12.88 -10.48
C LEU A 206 -10.26 12.27 -10.69
N SER A 207 -10.67 12.13 -11.96
CA SER A 207 -11.94 11.47 -12.33
C SER A 207 -11.79 9.96 -12.53
N ASP A 208 -10.58 9.43 -12.35
CA ASP A 208 -10.24 8.01 -12.49
C ASP A 208 -9.48 7.58 -11.23
N ASN A 209 -9.80 6.38 -10.77
CA ASN A 209 -9.24 5.73 -9.59
C ASN A 209 -8.27 4.60 -9.97
N ASN A 210 -8.03 4.36 -11.26
CA ASN A 210 -7.01 3.45 -11.77
C ASN A 210 -5.67 4.18 -11.86
N ILE A 211 -4.91 4.10 -10.78
CA ILE A 211 -3.58 4.69 -10.73
C ILE A 211 -2.64 3.83 -11.56
N SER A 212 -1.74 4.46 -12.31
CA SER A 212 -0.88 3.75 -13.27
C SER A 212 0.59 4.14 -13.18
N ALA A 213 0.89 5.27 -12.55
CA ALA A 213 2.23 5.72 -12.23
C ALA A 213 2.17 6.60 -10.98
N ILE A 214 3.15 6.49 -10.09
CA ILE A 214 3.36 7.42 -8.98
C ILE A 214 4.85 7.63 -8.87
N GLU A 215 5.29 8.89 -8.79
CA GLU A 215 6.67 9.22 -8.43
C GLU A 215 6.73 10.33 -7.40
N VAL A 216 7.76 10.25 -6.55
CA VAL A 216 8.03 11.20 -5.48
C VAL A 216 9.02 12.27 -5.97
N ASP A 217 8.70 13.52 -5.70
CA ASP A 217 9.51 14.69 -6.04
C ASP A 217 9.57 15.65 -4.83
N GLY A 218 10.40 15.32 -3.83
CA GLY A 218 10.44 16.04 -2.57
C GLY A 218 9.12 15.91 -1.81
N ASP A 219 8.41 17.03 -1.62
CA ASP A 219 7.09 17.08 -0.97
C ASP A 219 5.94 16.72 -1.93
N ASP A 220 6.18 16.67 -3.23
CA ASP A 220 5.15 16.44 -4.24
C ASP A 220 5.11 14.95 -4.65
N LEU A 221 3.89 14.40 -4.71
CA LEU A 221 3.59 13.16 -5.43
C LEU A 221 3.04 13.48 -6.81
N TRP A 222 3.68 12.95 -7.84
CA TRP A 222 3.18 12.96 -9.20
C TRP A 222 2.41 11.68 -9.47
N ILE A 223 1.10 11.79 -9.73
CA ILE A 223 0.17 10.66 -9.81
C ILE A 223 -0.47 10.63 -11.18
N GLY A 224 -0.16 9.59 -11.95
CA GLY A 224 -0.73 9.30 -13.26
C GLY A 224 -1.85 8.27 -13.18
N THR A 225 -2.83 8.40 -14.07
CA THR A 225 -3.97 7.46 -14.17
C THR A 225 -4.16 6.96 -15.60
N TRP A 226 -4.90 5.85 -15.74
CA TRP A 226 -5.23 5.28 -17.05
C TRP A 226 -6.13 6.19 -17.91
N ASN A 227 -7.05 6.95 -17.31
CA ASN A 227 -8.00 7.76 -18.07
C ASN A 227 -8.24 9.15 -17.48
N GLY A 228 -7.89 9.38 -16.21
CA GLY A 228 -8.14 10.64 -15.48
C GLY A 228 -7.05 11.71 -15.62
N GLY A 229 -5.96 11.40 -16.33
CA GLY A 229 -4.82 12.29 -16.52
C GLY A 229 -3.78 12.21 -15.40
N LEU A 230 -3.21 13.36 -15.06
CA LEU A 230 -2.09 13.52 -14.13
C LEU A 230 -2.43 14.55 -13.03
N ALA A 231 -2.09 14.22 -11.79
CA ALA A 231 -2.14 15.14 -10.66
C ALA A 231 -0.76 15.30 -10.01
N ARG A 232 -0.52 16.46 -9.42
CA ARG A 232 0.55 16.69 -8.45
C ARG A 232 -0.06 16.97 -7.09
N TYR A 233 0.33 16.22 -6.07
CA TYR A 233 -0.22 16.29 -4.72
C TYR A 233 0.88 16.63 -3.72
N SER A 234 0.74 17.74 -3.00
CA SER A 234 1.67 18.12 -1.94
C SER A 234 1.34 17.37 -0.64
N LEU A 235 2.32 16.66 -0.10
CA LEU A 235 2.19 15.88 1.14
C LEU A 235 1.98 16.78 2.35
N SER A 236 2.75 17.87 2.46
CA SER A 236 2.71 18.81 3.59
C SER A 236 1.37 19.53 3.74
N ASN A 237 0.83 20.08 2.66
CA ASN A 237 -0.39 20.90 2.70
C ASN A 237 -1.65 20.18 2.20
N LYS A 238 -1.51 18.93 1.74
CA LYS A 238 -2.60 18.05 1.28
C LYS A 238 -3.42 18.63 0.12
N LYS A 239 -2.83 19.48 -0.72
CA LYS A 239 -3.50 20.04 -1.91
C LYS A 239 -3.05 19.32 -3.18
N ALA A 240 -4.03 18.98 -4.00
CA ALA A 240 -3.80 18.45 -5.33
C ALA A 240 -3.97 19.53 -6.40
N ARG A 241 -3.10 19.50 -7.41
CA ARG A 241 -3.26 20.21 -8.67
C ARG A 241 -3.38 19.18 -9.79
N VAL A 242 -4.55 19.14 -10.41
CA VAL A 242 -4.76 18.32 -11.62
C VAL A 242 -4.31 19.11 -12.82
N PHE A 243 -3.49 18.50 -13.66
CA PHE A 243 -3.17 19.08 -14.95
C PHE A 243 -4.29 18.70 -15.91
N ARG A 244 -5.17 19.67 -16.21
CA ARG A 244 -6.24 19.59 -17.21
C ARG A 244 -6.03 20.70 -18.23
N THR A 245 -5.89 20.36 -19.50
CA THR A 245 -5.84 21.35 -20.59
C THR A 245 -6.95 21.06 -21.60
N GLY A 246 -7.88 22.00 -21.79
CA GLY A 246 -8.86 22.01 -22.89
C GLY A 246 -8.30 22.75 -24.13
N GLY A 247 -8.80 22.56 -25.35
CA GLY A 247 -9.78 21.60 -25.86
C GLY A 247 -9.14 20.72 -26.94
N LYS A 248 -9.51 19.44 -26.97
CA LYS A 248 -8.85 18.30 -27.65
C LYS A 248 -7.53 17.83 -26.98
N SER A 249 -7.68 17.39 -25.72
CA SER A 249 -6.82 16.45 -24.97
C SER A 249 -5.30 16.60 -25.14
N LEU A 250 -4.75 17.61 -24.47
CA LEU A 250 -3.31 17.70 -24.21
C LEU A 250 -2.89 17.25 -22.80
N THR A 251 -3.81 16.75 -21.99
CA THR A 251 -3.43 15.87 -20.89
C THR A 251 -2.94 14.55 -21.47
N PRO A 252 -1.83 13.97 -20.99
CA PRO A 252 -1.60 12.55 -21.21
C PRO A 252 -2.73 11.81 -20.49
N ASN A 253 -3.80 11.50 -21.22
CA ASN A 253 -4.70 10.45 -20.80
C ASN A 253 -3.94 9.13 -20.99
N SER A 254 -4.15 8.16 -20.10
CA SER A 254 -3.36 6.92 -20.12
C SER A 254 -1.89 7.17 -19.85
N VAL A 255 -1.59 7.84 -18.73
CA VAL A 255 -0.23 7.93 -18.20
C VAL A 255 0.24 6.51 -17.87
N ARG A 256 1.49 6.22 -18.19
CA ARG A 256 2.10 4.89 -17.97
C ARG A 256 3.38 4.95 -17.17
N SER A 257 4.15 6.00 -17.35
CA SER A 257 5.40 6.22 -16.65
C SER A 257 5.58 7.69 -16.33
N ILE A 258 6.19 7.94 -15.19
CA ILE A 258 6.65 9.25 -14.76
C ILE A 258 8.11 9.07 -14.41
N GLU A 259 8.97 10.00 -14.81
CA GLU A 259 10.38 10.03 -14.42
C GLU A 259 10.72 11.45 -13.96
N ILE A 260 11.35 11.55 -12.78
CA ILE A 260 11.68 12.82 -12.15
C ILE A 260 13.18 13.10 -12.33
N THR A 261 13.51 14.23 -12.94
CA THR A 261 14.88 14.79 -12.94
C THR A 261 14.90 16.05 -12.08
N PRO A 262 16.07 16.63 -11.74
CA PRO A 262 16.14 17.81 -10.88
C PRO A 262 15.29 18.99 -11.37
N ASP A 263 15.23 19.22 -12.68
CA ASP A 263 14.56 20.36 -13.32
C ASP A 263 13.23 20.00 -14.02
N ARG A 264 12.93 18.71 -14.21
CA ARG A 264 11.81 18.26 -15.06
C ARG A 264 11.05 17.08 -14.50
N VAL A 265 9.83 16.94 -15.00
CA VAL A 265 9.01 15.76 -14.84
C VAL A 265 8.63 15.26 -16.21
N TRP A 266 9.14 14.09 -16.58
CA TRP A 266 8.85 13.42 -17.83
C TRP A 266 7.66 12.50 -17.65
N VAL A 267 6.71 12.56 -18.59
CA VAL A 267 5.45 11.82 -18.49
C VAL A 267 5.20 11.10 -19.81
N GLY A 268 5.26 9.77 -19.74
CA GLY A 268 4.95 8.87 -20.83
C GLY A 268 3.48 8.47 -20.81
N SER A 269 2.83 8.50 -21.97
CA SER A 269 1.45 8.06 -22.14
C SER A 269 1.28 7.14 -23.34
N TYR A 270 0.06 6.64 -23.54
CA TYR A 270 -0.27 5.86 -24.74
C TYR A 270 -0.14 6.64 -26.04
N GLN A 271 -0.20 7.97 -26.00
CA GLN A 271 -0.23 8.79 -27.20
C GLN A 271 1.03 9.65 -27.37
N LYS A 272 1.73 10.00 -26.29
CA LYS A 272 2.85 10.94 -26.37
C LYS A 272 3.80 10.87 -25.19
N LEU A 273 4.94 11.50 -25.40
CA LEU A 273 5.86 11.93 -24.34
C LEU A 273 5.66 13.44 -24.10
N SER A 274 5.45 13.80 -22.83
CA SER A 274 5.34 15.17 -22.37
C SER A 274 6.39 15.45 -21.30
N VAL A 275 6.82 16.71 -21.18
CA VAL A 275 7.73 17.16 -20.14
C VAL A 275 7.19 18.41 -19.48
N TYR A 276 7.20 18.42 -18.15
CA TYR A 276 6.94 19.59 -17.32
C TYR A 276 8.26 20.16 -16.83
N SER A 277 8.46 21.46 -17.00
CA SER A 277 9.59 22.19 -16.46
C SER A 277 9.24 22.72 -15.07
N LYS A 278 10.04 22.33 -14.07
CA LYS A 278 9.87 22.78 -12.68
C LYS A 278 10.29 24.25 -12.51
N VAL A 279 11.16 24.75 -13.40
CA VAL A 279 11.71 26.12 -13.35
C VAL A 279 10.65 27.17 -13.67
N ASP A 280 9.91 26.98 -14.76
CA ASP A 280 8.93 27.94 -15.28
C ASP A 280 7.48 27.45 -15.19
N SER A 281 7.26 26.25 -14.62
CA SER A 281 5.95 25.62 -14.50
C SER A 281 5.21 25.42 -15.83
N SER A 282 5.95 25.17 -16.91
CA SER A 282 5.40 24.99 -18.26
C SER A 282 5.41 23.53 -18.73
N TRP A 283 4.51 23.22 -19.67
CA TRP A 283 4.42 21.92 -20.33
C TRP A 283 4.91 22.01 -21.77
N LYS A 284 5.66 20.99 -22.21
CA LYS A 284 6.04 20.79 -23.61
C LYS A 284 5.74 19.35 -24.03
N ILE A 285 5.31 19.19 -25.27
CA ILE A 285 5.14 17.87 -25.91
C ILE A 285 6.39 17.60 -26.74
N ILE A 286 6.88 16.37 -26.70
CA ILE A 286 8.05 15.97 -27.47
C ILE A 286 7.60 15.54 -28.88
N PRO A 287 7.99 16.28 -29.94
CA PRO A 287 7.50 16.04 -31.30
C PRO A 287 7.74 14.63 -31.83
N GLU A 288 8.87 14.02 -31.48
CA GLU A 288 9.33 12.69 -31.92
C GLU A 288 8.38 11.56 -31.49
N PHE A 289 7.57 11.82 -30.46
CA PHE A 289 6.61 10.88 -29.89
C PHE A 289 5.16 11.36 -30.02
N SER A 290 4.88 12.34 -30.89
CA SER A 290 3.53 12.93 -31.02
C SER A 290 3.06 13.02 -32.48
N GLY A 291 1.77 13.31 -32.67
CA GLY A 291 1.18 13.42 -34.01
C GLY A 291 1.31 12.13 -34.81
N ALA A 292 1.83 12.21 -36.05
CA ALA A 292 2.06 11.04 -36.91
C ALA A 292 3.09 10.05 -36.32
N ASN A 293 3.95 10.51 -35.39
CA ASN A 293 4.94 9.70 -34.71
C ASN A 293 4.49 9.24 -33.31
N SER A 294 3.19 9.37 -33.00
CA SER A 294 2.62 8.91 -31.74
C SER A 294 2.99 7.45 -31.46
N THR A 295 3.48 7.20 -30.26
CA THR A 295 3.81 5.84 -29.81
C THR A 295 3.53 5.72 -28.32
N ARG A 296 3.18 4.50 -27.92
CA ARG A 296 2.85 4.17 -26.55
C ARG A 296 4.14 4.05 -25.75
N ILE A 297 4.33 4.98 -24.82
CA ILE A 297 5.45 4.99 -23.90
C ILE A 297 5.09 4.10 -22.71
N GLU A 298 5.93 3.11 -22.41
CA GLU A 298 5.71 2.20 -21.27
C GLU A 298 6.57 2.56 -20.06
N THR A 299 7.80 3.02 -20.31
CA THR A 299 8.79 3.27 -19.28
C THR A 299 9.75 4.36 -19.72
N ILE A 300 10.19 5.16 -18.75
CA ILE A 300 11.20 6.20 -18.90
C ILE A 300 12.19 5.98 -17.77
N LYS A 301 13.48 6.11 -18.03
CA LYS A 301 14.54 6.02 -17.03
C LYS A 301 15.60 7.08 -17.33
N ALA A 302 15.89 7.94 -16.37
CA ALA A 302 17.01 8.86 -16.43
C ALA A 302 18.25 8.20 -15.82
N ILE A 303 19.37 8.29 -16.54
CA ILE A 303 20.69 7.85 -16.08
C ILE A 303 21.63 9.00 -16.41
N ASP A 304 22.09 9.69 -15.37
CA ASP A 304 22.81 10.96 -15.48
C ASP A 304 22.03 11.96 -16.37
N ASP A 305 22.67 12.49 -17.42
CA ASP A 305 22.06 13.42 -18.38
C ASP A 305 21.36 12.72 -19.56
N THR A 306 21.21 11.39 -19.51
CA THR A 306 20.64 10.59 -20.59
C THR A 306 19.29 10.03 -20.19
N LEU A 307 18.29 10.18 -21.07
CA LEU A 307 16.98 9.54 -20.89
C LEU A 307 16.85 8.34 -21.81
N TYR A 308 16.43 7.22 -21.25
CA TYR A 308 16.06 6.01 -21.97
C TYR A 308 14.55 5.85 -21.94
N ILE A 309 13.97 5.52 -23.09
CA ILE A 309 12.52 5.39 -23.26
C ILE A 309 12.19 4.04 -23.89
N GLY A 310 11.48 3.23 -23.12
CA GLY A 310 10.88 2.00 -23.61
C GLY A 310 9.50 2.27 -24.21
N THR A 311 9.31 1.81 -25.45
CA THR A 311 8.04 1.95 -26.16
C THR A 311 7.41 0.60 -26.44
N LEU A 312 6.09 0.59 -26.64
CA LEU A 312 5.37 -0.54 -27.18
C LEU A 312 5.24 -0.41 -28.70
N GLY A 313 6.15 -1.06 -29.44
CA GLY A 313 6.14 -1.16 -30.90
C GLY A 313 7.22 -0.36 -31.62
N ARG A 314 8.03 0.45 -30.93
CA ARG A 314 9.15 1.21 -31.54
C ARG A 314 10.48 0.99 -30.81
N GLY A 315 10.57 0.02 -29.91
CA GLY A 315 11.80 -0.37 -29.22
C GLY A 315 12.29 0.65 -28.19
N LEU A 316 13.61 0.65 -27.96
CA LEU A 316 14.31 1.52 -27.02
C LEU A 316 14.79 2.79 -27.72
N TRP A 317 14.52 3.94 -27.10
CA TRP A 317 15.00 5.25 -27.54
C TRP A 317 15.91 5.85 -26.48
N ARG A 318 16.83 6.70 -26.92
CA ARG A 318 17.74 7.47 -26.08
C ARG A 318 17.65 8.95 -26.46
N LEU A 319 17.60 9.82 -25.46
CA LEU A 319 17.88 11.25 -25.58
C LEU A 319 19.22 11.53 -24.93
N LYS A 320 20.19 11.97 -25.75
CA LYS A 320 21.49 12.43 -25.29
C LYS A 320 21.88 13.67 -26.08
N ASN A 321 22.43 14.69 -25.42
CA ASN A 321 22.83 15.95 -26.07
C ASN A 321 21.70 16.61 -26.91
N ASN A 322 20.46 16.57 -26.40
CA ASN A 322 19.25 17.04 -27.10
C ASN A 322 18.94 16.34 -28.44
N SER A 323 19.55 15.17 -28.70
CA SER A 323 19.27 14.36 -29.88
C SER A 323 18.58 13.06 -29.49
N TRP A 324 17.48 12.76 -30.19
CA TRP A 324 16.77 11.49 -30.08
C TRP A 324 17.34 10.49 -31.06
N GLU A 325 17.67 9.31 -30.55
CA GLU A 325 18.04 8.17 -31.38
C GLU A 325 17.33 6.92 -30.91
N ARG A 326 17.09 6.01 -31.86
CA ARG A 326 16.58 4.69 -31.56
C ARG A 326 17.78 3.76 -31.41
N LEU A 327 17.85 3.04 -30.30
CA LEU A 327 18.92 2.08 -30.05
C LEU A 327 18.51 0.70 -30.56
N ASN A 328 19.15 0.23 -31.63
CA ASN A 328 19.03 -1.13 -32.14
C ASN A 328 20.37 -1.64 -32.72
N THR A 329 20.74 -2.88 -32.42
CA THR A 329 21.92 -3.54 -33.01
C THR A 329 21.53 -4.84 -33.72
N GLY A 330 20.31 -4.88 -34.28
CA GLY A 330 19.73 -6.06 -34.91
C GLY A 330 18.38 -6.42 -34.27
N PRO A 331 18.14 -7.68 -33.87
CA PRO A 331 16.87 -8.11 -33.29
C PRO A 331 16.65 -7.64 -31.84
N LEU A 332 17.72 -7.16 -31.17
CA LEU A 332 17.67 -6.66 -29.80
C LEU A 332 17.67 -5.13 -29.77
N PRO A 333 17.01 -4.52 -28.76
CA PRO A 333 16.27 -5.16 -27.66
C PRO A 333 14.84 -5.62 -28.07
N GLY A 334 14.50 -5.54 -29.35
CA GLY A 334 13.16 -5.76 -29.87
C GLY A 334 12.30 -4.50 -29.80
N ASP A 335 11.03 -4.63 -30.16
CA ASP A 335 10.14 -3.48 -30.32
C ASP A 335 9.24 -3.20 -29.11
N PHE A 336 9.13 -4.15 -28.18
CA PHE A 336 8.15 -4.12 -27.08
C PHE A 336 8.85 -4.10 -25.72
N ILE A 337 9.14 -2.89 -25.26
CA ILE A 337 9.85 -2.65 -24.00
C ILE A 337 8.83 -2.30 -22.91
N ASN A 338 8.87 -3.02 -21.78
CA ASN A 338 7.93 -2.83 -20.67
C ASN A 338 8.55 -2.03 -19.51
N CYS A 339 9.78 -2.34 -19.14
CA CYS A 339 10.45 -1.74 -17.97
C CYS A 339 11.96 -1.65 -18.18
N LEU A 340 12.58 -0.73 -17.45
CA LEU A 340 14.01 -0.43 -17.48
C LEU A 340 14.54 -0.34 -16.05
N GLU A 341 15.75 -0.85 -15.82
CA GLU A 341 16.48 -0.67 -14.57
C GLU A 341 17.98 -0.63 -14.86
N ASN A 342 18.76 0.15 -14.12
CA ASN A 342 20.21 0.22 -14.32
C ASN A 342 21.00 -0.22 -13.08
N ILE A 343 22.10 -0.94 -13.32
CA ILE A 343 23.08 -1.33 -12.30
C ILE A 343 24.47 -1.03 -12.86
N GLY A 344 25.14 -0.01 -12.31
CA GLY A 344 26.39 0.48 -12.89
C GLY A 344 26.19 0.93 -14.34
N SER A 345 27.03 0.45 -15.26
CA SER A 345 26.95 0.72 -16.70
C SER A 345 25.92 -0.14 -17.45
N LEU A 346 25.34 -1.15 -16.80
CA LEU A 346 24.39 -2.05 -17.43
C LEU A 346 22.96 -1.52 -17.28
N LEU A 347 22.31 -1.29 -18.42
CA LEU A 347 20.88 -1.06 -18.51
C LEU A 347 20.18 -2.39 -18.78
N TYR A 348 19.40 -2.85 -17.82
CA TYR A 348 18.50 -3.99 -17.95
C TYR A 348 17.16 -3.56 -18.54
N ILE A 349 16.70 -4.34 -19.51
CA ILE A 349 15.56 -4.06 -20.35
C ILE A 349 14.61 -5.25 -20.25
N GLY A 350 13.50 -5.03 -19.56
CA GLY A 350 12.40 -5.98 -19.48
C GLY A 350 11.52 -5.84 -20.71
N THR A 351 11.40 -6.91 -21.48
CA THR A 351 10.62 -6.92 -22.73
C THR A 351 9.31 -7.69 -22.56
N MET A 352 8.36 -7.47 -23.47
CA MET A 352 7.09 -8.22 -23.48
C MET A 352 7.25 -9.66 -23.97
N ASN A 353 8.25 -9.94 -24.82
CA ASN A 353 8.34 -11.19 -25.57
C ASN A 353 9.73 -11.84 -25.65
N LEU A 354 10.81 -11.16 -25.24
CA LEU A 354 12.18 -11.68 -25.34
C LEU A 354 12.78 -12.06 -23.98
N GLY A 355 12.14 -11.72 -22.88
CA GLY A 355 12.69 -11.83 -21.52
C GLY A 355 13.48 -10.58 -21.14
N VAL A 356 14.56 -10.78 -20.39
CA VAL A 356 15.51 -9.72 -20.03
C VAL A 356 16.61 -9.60 -21.09
N VAL A 357 16.82 -8.38 -21.56
CA VAL A 357 17.94 -7.96 -22.41
C VAL A 357 18.78 -6.98 -21.60
N SER A 358 20.10 -7.00 -21.74
CA SER A 358 20.97 -5.97 -21.18
C SER A 358 21.58 -5.12 -22.28
N LEU A 359 21.99 -3.93 -21.88
CA LEU A 359 22.72 -2.99 -22.70
C LEU A 359 23.87 -2.40 -21.88
N ASP A 360 25.10 -2.56 -22.37
CA ASP A 360 26.26 -1.87 -21.82
C ASP A 360 26.30 -0.43 -22.35
N ILE A 361 26.05 0.53 -21.45
CA ILE A 361 26.00 1.96 -21.76
C ILE A 361 27.39 2.45 -22.19
N GLU A 362 28.45 2.04 -21.50
CA GLU A 362 29.83 2.47 -21.79
C GLU A 362 30.30 1.91 -23.14
N ALA A 363 29.92 0.67 -23.47
CA ALA A 363 30.22 0.06 -24.76
C ALA A 363 29.58 0.83 -25.93
N ILE A 364 28.35 1.33 -25.79
CA ILE A 364 27.75 2.20 -26.82
C ILE A 364 28.51 3.51 -26.93
N GLU A 365 28.86 4.13 -25.80
CA GLU A 365 29.53 5.43 -25.80
C GLU A 365 30.91 5.38 -26.46
N THR A 366 31.57 4.23 -26.40
CA THR A 366 32.85 3.95 -27.04
C THR A 366 32.72 3.38 -28.46
N GLY A 367 31.50 3.14 -28.95
CA GLY A 367 31.21 2.76 -30.34
C GLY A 367 31.30 1.26 -30.64
N PHE A 368 31.25 0.38 -29.63
CA PHE A 368 31.25 -1.06 -29.84
C PHE A 368 29.87 -1.57 -30.30
N PHE A 369 29.84 -2.34 -31.39
CA PHE A 369 28.62 -2.79 -32.07
C PHE A 369 27.85 -3.92 -31.36
N SER A 370 28.44 -4.59 -30.36
CA SER A 370 27.83 -5.70 -29.62
C SER A 370 27.44 -5.30 -28.19
N ALA A 371 26.76 -4.17 -28.03
CA ALA A 371 26.42 -3.64 -26.71
C ALA A 371 25.18 -4.30 -26.07
N PHE A 372 24.36 -5.01 -26.87
CA PHE A 372 23.18 -5.72 -26.36
C PHE A 372 23.47 -7.20 -26.18
N ASP A 373 23.07 -7.75 -25.03
CA ASP A 373 23.09 -9.18 -24.75
C ASP A 373 21.73 -9.68 -24.26
N ARG A 374 21.33 -10.86 -24.73
CA ARG A 374 20.15 -11.55 -24.22
C ARG A 374 20.56 -12.44 -23.06
N ILE A 375 20.61 -11.85 -21.87
CA ILE A 375 21.08 -12.55 -20.68
C ILE A 375 20.10 -13.62 -20.19
N ASN A 376 18.78 -13.38 -20.31
CA ASN A 376 17.67 -14.20 -19.77
C ASN A 376 18.13 -15.35 -18.82
N PRO A 377 18.46 -15.04 -17.56
CA PRO A 377 19.36 -15.83 -16.71
C PRO A 377 18.71 -17.09 -16.11
N GLY A 378 18.06 -17.89 -16.95
CA GLY A 378 17.21 -19.01 -16.53
C GLY A 378 15.77 -18.60 -16.17
N VAL A 379 15.38 -17.34 -16.43
CA VAL A 379 13.97 -16.91 -16.30
C VAL A 379 13.16 -17.52 -17.44
N GLU A 380 12.20 -18.41 -17.11
CA GLU A 380 11.34 -19.04 -18.12
C GLU A 380 10.35 -18.06 -18.75
N ALA A 381 10.01 -17.00 -18.01
CA ALA A 381 9.09 -15.97 -18.47
C ALA A 381 9.72 -15.09 -19.55
N ARG A 382 8.93 -14.76 -20.56
CA ARG A 382 9.33 -13.84 -21.63
C ARG A 382 8.74 -12.44 -21.49
N ASN A 383 7.65 -12.32 -20.75
CA ASN A 383 6.97 -11.06 -20.48
C ASN A 383 7.40 -10.56 -19.10
N ILE A 384 8.37 -9.66 -19.11
CA ILE A 384 8.95 -9.05 -17.92
C ILE A 384 8.22 -7.74 -17.65
N THR A 385 7.62 -7.62 -16.48
CA THR A 385 6.75 -6.50 -16.08
C THR A 385 7.44 -5.56 -15.11
N MET A 386 8.43 -6.05 -14.37
CA MET A 386 9.16 -5.26 -13.40
C MET A 386 10.62 -5.71 -13.34
N LEU A 387 11.51 -4.74 -13.23
CA LEU A 387 12.92 -4.90 -12.87
C LEU A 387 13.18 -4.00 -11.68
N LEU A 388 13.90 -4.51 -10.67
CA LEU A 388 14.26 -3.75 -9.48
C LEU A 388 15.66 -4.12 -9.02
N ALA A 389 16.56 -3.13 -9.02
CA ALA A 389 17.90 -3.30 -8.48
C ALA A 389 17.85 -3.32 -6.94
N GLN A 390 18.31 -4.41 -6.32
CA GLN A 390 18.54 -4.44 -4.88
C GLN A 390 19.92 -3.87 -4.50
N GLY A 391 20.89 -4.00 -5.40
CA GLY A 391 22.27 -3.51 -5.24
C GLY A 391 23.10 -3.83 -6.50
N MET A 392 24.42 -3.69 -6.41
CA MET A 392 25.33 -3.84 -7.56
C MET A 392 25.41 -5.25 -8.19
N ASP A 393 24.78 -6.25 -7.58
CA ASP A 393 24.87 -7.65 -8.02
C ASP A 393 23.53 -8.39 -7.93
N THR A 394 22.43 -7.70 -7.62
CA THR A 394 21.15 -8.39 -7.41
C THR A 394 20.01 -7.64 -8.07
N LEU A 395 19.37 -8.33 -9.01
CA LEU A 395 18.24 -7.86 -9.76
C LEU A 395 17.01 -8.73 -9.46
N TRP A 396 15.92 -8.07 -9.09
CA TRP A 396 14.61 -8.70 -8.97
C TRP A 396 13.83 -8.52 -10.27
N ILE A 397 13.17 -9.58 -10.69
CA ILE A 397 12.52 -9.69 -12.00
C ILE A 397 11.08 -10.15 -11.78
N GLY A 398 10.13 -9.22 -11.91
CA GLY A 398 8.70 -9.51 -11.90
C GLY A 398 8.22 -9.92 -13.29
N THR A 399 7.27 -10.85 -13.33
CA THR A 399 6.80 -11.41 -14.60
C THR A 399 5.29 -11.37 -14.70
N TYR A 400 4.80 -11.45 -15.94
CA TYR A 400 3.37 -11.61 -16.21
C TYR A 400 2.96 -13.09 -16.06
N GLY A 401 2.65 -13.51 -14.84
CA GLY A 401 1.99 -14.79 -14.56
C GLY A 401 2.93 -15.96 -14.30
N ARG A 402 4.21 -15.69 -14.04
CA ARG A 402 5.20 -16.71 -13.63
C ARG A 402 5.94 -16.34 -12.35
N GLY A 403 5.40 -15.39 -11.59
CA GLY A 403 5.93 -14.99 -10.29
C GLY A 403 7.14 -14.06 -10.39
N LEU A 404 7.99 -14.17 -9.38
CA LEU A 404 9.11 -13.28 -9.11
C LEU A 404 10.41 -14.06 -9.11
N TYR A 405 11.47 -13.49 -9.68
CA TYR A 405 12.79 -14.09 -9.68
C TYR A 405 13.78 -13.13 -9.02
N ARG A 406 14.72 -13.68 -8.25
CA ARG A 406 15.89 -12.95 -7.76
C ARG A 406 17.10 -13.54 -8.44
N TRP A 407 17.82 -12.71 -9.19
CA TRP A 407 19.02 -13.11 -9.90
C TRP A 407 20.24 -12.40 -9.30
N GLN A 408 21.26 -13.18 -8.95
CA GLN A 408 22.58 -12.70 -8.59
C GLN A 408 23.51 -12.87 -9.79
N GLU A 409 24.02 -11.75 -10.31
CA GLU A 409 24.69 -11.71 -11.61
C GLU A 409 26.04 -12.44 -11.58
N LYS A 410 26.91 -12.08 -10.62
CA LYS A 410 28.28 -12.62 -10.53
C LYS A 410 28.32 -14.13 -10.33
N SER A 411 27.40 -14.67 -9.54
CA SER A 411 27.30 -16.11 -9.26
C SER A 411 26.39 -16.84 -10.24
N ASN A 412 25.67 -16.09 -11.09
CA ASN A 412 24.58 -16.56 -11.94
C ASN A 412 23.56 -17.43 -11.20
N GLN A 413 23.27 -17.11 -9.93
CA GLN A 413 22.28 -17.82 -9.13
C GLN A 413 20.90 -17.18 -9.32
N ILE A 414 19.90 -18.01 -9.57
CA ILE A 414 18.51 -17.58 -9.68
C ILE A 414 17.64 -18.31 -8.65
N VAL A 415 16.77 -17.54 -7.99
CA VAL A 415 15.75 -18.07 -7.08
C VAL A 415 14.38 -17.65 -7.59
N HIS A 416 13.45 -18.60 -7.69
CA HIS A 416 12.09 -18.38 -8.13
C HIS A 416 11.13 -18.40 -6.94
N TYR A 417 10.21 -17.42 -6.93
CA TYR A 417 9.14 -17.28 -5.96
C TYR A 417 7.80 -17.25 -6.69
N SER A 418 6.83 -18.01 -6.19
CA SER A 418 5.51 -18.13 -6.83
C SER A 418 4.38 -18.15 -5.80
N LYS A 419 3.16 -17.95 -6.29
CA LYS A 419 1.94 -18.13 -5.51
C LYS A 419 1.77 -19.58 -5.05
N SER A 420 2.08 -20.54 -5.92
CA SER A 420 1.92 -21.97 -5.63
C SER A 420 2.81 -22.47 -4.50
N PHE A 421 3.96 -21.84 -4.30
CA PHE A 421 4.88 -22.10 -3.19
C PHE A 421 4.58 -21.27 -1.93
N GLY A 422 3.60 -20.37 -1.98
CA GLY A 422 3.14 -19.59 -0.84
C GLY A 422 4.00 -18.37 -0.50
N GLN A 423 5.04 -18.03 -1.26
CA GLN A 423 5.89 -16.86 -0.93
C GLN A 423 5.24 -15.54 -1.38
N ILE A 424 4.71 -15.47 -2.59
CA ILE A 424 4.07 -14.25 -3.10
C ILE A 424 2.55 -14.42 -3.18
N ALA A 425 1.83 -13.31 -3.18
CA ALA A 425 0.38 -13.29 -3.16
C ALA A 425 -0.23 -13.64 -4.52
N ASP A 426 0.43 -13.25 -5.62
CA ASP A 426 0.05 -13.62 -6.98
C ASP A 426 1.26 -13.70 -7.91
N ASP A 427 1.12 -14.45 -9.01
CA ASP A 427 2.18 -14.68 -10.00
C ASP A 427 2.27 -13.56 -11.06
N TRP A 428 1.30 -12.65 -11.10
CA TRP A 428 1.36 -11.40 -11.87
C TRP A 428 1.98 -10.28 -11.03
N VAL A 429 3.30 -10.10 -11.13
CA VAL A 429 4.04 -9.08 -10.36
C VAL A 429 4.24 -7.83 -11.22
N LEU A 430 3.60 -6.72 -10.85
CA LEU A 430 3.51 -5.53 -11.69
C LEU A 430 4.51 -4.43 -11.34
N SER A 431 4.87 -4.32 -10.06
CA SER A 431 5.74 -3.26 -9.57
C SER A 431 6.56 -3.75 -8.37
N GLY A 432 7.66 -3.06 -8.11
CA GLY A 432 8.52 -3.38 -6.98
C GLY A 432 9.25 -2.13 -6.53
N VAL A 433 9.50 -2.02 -5.23
CA VAL A 433 10.27 -0.92 -4.66
C VAL A 433 11.08 -1.42 -3.47
N LYS A 434 12.27 -0.86 -3.30
CA LYS A 434 13.16 -1.11 -2.17
C LYS A 434 13.07 0.05 -1.18
N THR A 435 12.85 -0.25 0.09
CA THR A 435 12.97 0.70 1.20
C THR A 435 14.27 0.43 1.97
N ALA A 436 14.48 1.19 3.05
CA ALA A 436 15.59 0.92 3.96
C ALA A 436 15.42 -0.39 4.75
N ARG A 437 14.19 -0.89 4.89
CA ARG A 437 13.88 -2.07 5.73
C ARG A 437 13.47 -3.30 4.92
N ALA A 438 12.84 -3.12 3.76
CA ALA A 438 12.21 -4.22 3.03
C ALA A 438 12.20 -4.02 1.51
N LEU A 439 11.83 -5.10 0.83
CA LEU A 439 11.46 -5.11 -0.59
C LEU A 439 9.96 -5.38 -0.69
N TYR A 440 9.26 -4.53 -1.42
CA TYR A 440 7.81 -4.65 -1.66
C TYR A 440 7.55 -4.95 -3.13
N PHE A 441 6.53 -5.78 -3.37
CA PHE A 441 6.13 -6.24 -4.69
C PHE A 441 4.63 -6.13 -4.84
N GLY A 442 4.19 -5.28 -5.77
CA GLY A 442 2.80 -5.10 -6.10
C GLY A 442 2.34 -6.17 -7.08
N THR A 443 1.23 -6.83 -6.78
CA THR A 443 0.69 -7.92 -7.60
C THR A 443 -0.68 -7.59 -8.16
N PHE A 444 -1.08 -8.27 -9.24
CA PHE A 444 -2.44 -8.21 -9.78
C PHE A 444 -3.30 -9.26 -9.06
N GLY A 445 -4.27 -8.81 -8.25
CA GLY A 445 -5.21 -9.65 -7.53
C GLY A 445 -4.75 -10.18 -6.15
N GLY A 446 -3.48 -10.01 -5.79
CA GLY A 446 -2.91 -10.53 -4.53
C GLY A 446 -2.59 -9.46 -3.47
N GLY A 447 -2.64 -8.18 -3.81
CA GLY A 447 -2.18 -7.09 -2.94
C GLY A 447 -0.66 -6.92 -3.00
N ILE A 448 -0.05 -6.55 -1.87
CA ILE A 448 1.39 -6.33 -1.76
C ILE A 448 2.02 -7.54 -1.07
N SER A 449 3.04 -8.13 -1.70
CA SER A 449 3.94 -9.10 -1.05
C SER A 449 5.23 -8.40 -0.67
N PHE A 450 5.79 -8.68 0.50
CA PHE A 450 7.03 -8.05 0.91
C PHE A 450 7.91 -8.97 1.77
N ILE A 451 9.19 -8.63 1.83
CA ILE A 451 10.20 -9.32 2.62
C ILE A 451 11.16 -8.29 3.22
N PHE A 452 11.39 -8.37 4.52
CA PHE A 452 12.41 -7.55 5.17
C PHE A 452 13.80 -7.96 4.68
N LEU A 453 14.72 -6.99 4.53
CA LEU A 453 16.03 -7.22 3.93
C LEU A 453 16.87 -8.27 4.68
N ASN A 454 16.63 -8.44 5.99
CA ASN A 454 17.31 -9.40 6.86
C ASN A 454 16.46 -10.66 7.16
N SER A 455 15.32 -10.82 6.48
CA SER A 455 14.39 -11.94 6.70
C SER A 455 14.32 -12.86 5.49
N SER A 456 13.90 -14.10 5.74
CA SER A 456 13.51 -15.07 4.70
C SER A 456 11.99 -15.28 4.66
N LYS A 457 11.25 -14.68 5.60
CA LYS A 457 9.80 -14.81 5.71
C LYS A 457 9.11 -13.80 4.82
N TRP A 458 8.23 -14.29 3.96
CA TRP A 458 7.36 -13.47 3.15
C TRP A 458 6.11 -13.06 3.93
N GLN A 459 5.73 -11.80 3.79
CA GLN A 459 4.53 -11.24 4.37
C GLN A 459 3.67 -10.58 3.29
N ARG A 460 2.41 -10.30 3.63
CA ARG A 460 1.42 -9.80 2.68
C ARG A 460 0.54 -8.73 3.32
N ILE A 461 0.20 -7.73 2.51
CA ILE A 461 -0.79 -6.71 2.85
C ILE A 461 -1.93 -6.89 1.84
N GLY A 462 -3.14 -7.11 2.35
CA GLY A 462 -4.36 -7.33 1.58
C GLY A 462 -5.55 -6.55 2.13
N LEU A 463 -6.76 -6.96 1.76
CA LEU A 463 -8.02 -6.35 2.23
C LEU A 463 -8.15 -6.37 3.76
N ASN A 464 -7.64 -7.44 4.40
CA ASN A 464 -7.68 -7.60 5.86
C ASN A 464 -6.76 -6.61 6.60
N GLN A 465 -5.81 -5.99 5.91
CA GLN A 465 -4.96 -4.93 6.45
C GLN A 465 -5.49 -3.54 6.07
N GLY A 466 -6.58 -3.46 5.30
CA GLY A 466 -7.24 -2.22 4.91
C GLY A 466 -6.91 -1.73 3.51
N LEU A 467 -6.25 -2.54 2.66
CA LEU A 467 -6.08 -2.13 1.26
C LEU A 467 -7.45 -1.98 0.59
N PRO A 468 -7.68 -0.91 -0.19
CA PRO A 468 -8.93 -0.69 -0.90
C PRO A 468 -9.07 -1.58 -2.15
N SER A 469 -7.95 -2.11 -2.66
CA SER A 469 -7.90 -3.01 -3.81
C SER A 469 -6.68 -3.93 -3.71
N LEU A 470 -6.81 -5.14 -4.28
CA LEU A 470 -5.72 -6.12 -4.37
C LEU A 470 -4.90 -5.96 -5.65
N ASP A 471 -5.32 -5.10 -6.57
CA ASP A 471 -4.61 -4.84 -7.82
C ASP A 471 -3.64 -3.68 -7.64
N ILE A 472 -2.40 -4.00 -7.32
CA ILE A 472 -1.34 -3.01 -7.07
C ILE A 472 -0.58 -2.76 -8.36
N SER A 473 -0.83 -1.62 -8.98
CA SER A 473 -0.29 -1.27 -10.29
C SER A 473 1.10 -0.64 -10.21
N VAL A 474 1.39 0.11 -9.15
CA VAL A 474 2.65 0.84 -8.98
C VAL A 474 2.97 1.02 -7.49
N LEU A 475 4.25 0.96 -7.15
CA LEU A 475 4.78 1.24 -5.83
C LEU A 475 5.91 2.27 -5.97
N THR A 476 5.96 3.25 -5.08
CA THR A 476 7.08 4.19 -4.96
C THR A 476 7.36 4.49 -3.49
N TYR A 477 8.57 4.94 -3.17
CA TYR A 477 9.01 5.14 -1.79
C TYR A 477 9.56 6.55 -1.61
N LEU A 478 9.06 7.27 -0.60
CA LEU A 478 9.63 8.51 -0.11
C LEU A 478 10.62 8.16 1.01
N PRO A 479 11.94 8.38 0.82
CA PRO A 479 12.92 8.11 1.85
C PRO A 479 12.72 8.94 3.12
N ALA A 480 13.51 8.62 4.15
CA ALA A 480 13.56 9.38 5.39
C ALA A 480 13.77 10.90 5.13
N PRO A 481 13.24 11.79 5.97
CA PRO A 481 12.72 11.52 7.33
C PRO A 481 11.27 11.03 7.38
N ALA A 482 10.49 11.17 6.31
CA ALA A 482 9.09 10.74 6.29
C ALA A 482 8.95 9.20 6.23
N GLY A 483 9.72 8.53 5.35
CA GLY A 483 9.77 7.07 5.29
C GLY A 483 8.43 6.42 4.92
N SER A 484 7.78 6.89 3.86
CA SER A 484 6.46 6.42 3.44
C SER A 484 6.51 5.63 2.13
N LEU A 485 5.82 4.49 2.10
CA LEU A 485 5.58 3.72 0.88
C LEU A 485 4.23 4.14 0.28
N PHE A 486 4.19 4.46 -1.01
CA PHE A 486 2.94 4.75 -1.72
C PHE A 486 2.60 3.63 -2.69
N ALA A 487 1.35 3.17 -2.65
CA ALA A 487 0.80 2.18 -3.55
C ALA A 487 -0.31 2.79 -4.41
N GLY A 488 -0.14 2.72 -5.72
CA GLY A 488 -1.20 2.96 -6.68
C GLY A 488 -1.98 1.68 -6.91
N THR A 489 -3.30 1.79 -6.92
CA THR A 489 -4.18 0.64 -7.13
C THR A 489 -5.04 0.80 -8.37
N LEU A 490 -5.54 -0.31 -8.90
CA LEU A 490 -6.65 -0.30 -9.85
C LEU A 490 -7.97 -0.23 -9.07
N GLY A 491 -8.73 0.83 -9.30
CA GLY A 491 -10.03 1.07 -8.69
C GLY A 491 -10.02 1.66 -7.27
N GLY A 492 -8.92 1.56 -6.51
CA GLY A 492 -8.85 2.03 -5.12
C GLY A 492 -8.18 3.39 -4.93
N GLY A 493 -7.59 3.99 -5.98
CA GLY A 493 -6.80 5.21 -5.84
C GLY A 493 -5.40 4.95 -5.27
N VAL A 494 -4.87 5.92 -4.50
CA VAL A 494 -3.54 5.87 -3.89
C VAL A 494 -3.67 5.55 -2.40
N VAL A 495 -2.77 4.72 -1.89
CA VAL A 495 -2.63 4.44 -0.47
C VAL A 495 -1.21 4.74 -0.03
N GLU A 496 -1.07 5.47 1.06
CA GLU A 496 0.16 5.61 1.82
C GLU A 496 0.23 4.49 2.87
N LEU A 497 1.36 3.80 2.93
CA LEU A 497 1.67 2.77 3.90
C LEU A 497 2.76 3.25 4.85
N ASN A 498 2.49 3.12 6.15
CA ASN A 498 3.46 3.38 7.20
C ASN A 498 4.23 2.10 7.55
N GLU A 499 5.48 2.01 7.08
CA GLU A 499 6.34 0.84 7.32
C GLU A 499 6.72 0.68 8.81
N ALA A 500 6.65 1.74 9.62
CA ALA A 500 6.97 1.67 11.06
C ALA A 500 6.09 0.69 11.84
N LEU A 501 4.88 0.44 11.36
CA LEU A 501 3.91 -0.46 12.00
C LEU A 501 4.01 -1.92 11.52
N LEU A 502 4.88 -2.21 10.54
CA LEU A 502 5.14 -3.57 10.09
C LEU A 502 6.23 -4.22 10.97
N ASN A 503 5.93 -5.44 11.42
CA ASN A 503 6.78 -6.24 12.30
C ASN A 503 7.46 -7.39 11.55
N GLU A 504 8.69 -7.73 11.92
CA GLU A 504 9.45 -8.82 11.29
C GLU A 504 8.98 -10.24 11.67
N ASN A 505 8.21 -10.36 12.76
CA ASN A 505 7.93 -11.63 13.44
C ASN A 505 6.77 -12.44 12.85
#